data_AF-A0AAJ2ZI29-F1
#
_entry.id   AF-A0AAJ2ZI29-F1
#
_cell.length_a   1.000
_cell.length_b   1.000
_cell.length_c   1.000
_cell.angle_alpha   90.00
_cell.angle_beta   90.00
_cell.angle_gamma   90.00
#
_symmetry.space_group_name_H-M   'P 1'
#
loop_
_entity.id
_entity.type
_entity.pdbx_description
1 polymer ?
#
loop_
_entity_poly.entity_id
_entity_poly.type
_entity_poly.pdbx_seq_one_letter_code
_entity_poly.pdbx_strand_id
1 'polypeptide(L)'
;MWMPAKAKWAQLADYVRERIESGELAPGEKLPSTAQLKEEHGVSQTVVRQAILVLQMQGWVEGVHGVGVFVAEQLPDAPGRSDR
;
A
#
# COMPACT_ATOMS: atom_id res chain seq x y z
N MET A 1 21.13 -2.20 -11.96
CA MET A 1 19.91 -1.37 -12.04
C MET A 1 18.81 -2.24 -12.63
N TRP A 2 17.96 -2.81 -11.78
CA TRP A 2 16.92 -3.74 -12.23
C TRP A 2 15.56 -3.10 -11.97
N MET A 3 14.92 -2.65 -13.05
CA MET A 3 13.50 -2.30 -13.08
C MET A 3 12.81 -3.38 -13.92
N PRO A 4 12.03 -4.31 -13.34
CA PRO A 4 11.25 -5.24 -14.12
C PRO A 4 9.86 -4.65 -14.43
N ALA A 5 9.33 -5.03 -15.60
CA ALA A 5 7.99 -4.77 -16.10
C ALA A 5 6.91 -4.71 -14.99
N LYS A 6 6.04 -3.67 -15.04
CA LYS A 6 4.93 -3.35 -14.10
C LYS A 6 4.74 -4.41 -13.02
N ALA A 7 5.56 -4.31 -11.98
CA ALA A 7 5.70 -5.41 -11.04
C ALA A 7 4.40 -5.65 -10.27
N LYS A 8 4.07 -6.91 -9.97
CA LYS A 8 2.84 -7.25 -9.22
C LYS A 8 2.73 -6.50 -7.88
N TRP A 9 3.86 -6.11 -7.29
CA TRP A 9 3.89 -5.31 -6.06
C TRP A 9 3.40 -3.87 -6.31
N ALA A 10 3.67 -3.31 -7.49
CA ALA A 10 3.24 -1.97 -7.86
C ALA A 10 1.72 -1.94 -8.07
N GLN A 11 1.17 -2.96 -8.75
CA GLN A 11 -0.29 -3.09 -8.90
C GLN A 11 -1.01 -3.23 -7.56
N LEU A 12 -0.44 -4.01 -6.63
CA LEU A 12 -0.97 -4.14 -5.27
C LEU A 12 -0.89 -2.82 -4.49
N ALA A 13 0.21 -2.08 -4.65
CA ALA A 13 0.38 -0.78 -4.00
C ALA A 13 -0.61 0.26 -4.55
N ASP A 14 -0.78 0.33 -5.87
CA ASP A 14 -1.78 1.21 -6.51
C ASP A 14 -3.20 0.86 -6.05
N TYR A 15 -3.56 -0.43 -6.03
CA TYR A 15 -4.88 -0.87 -5.55
C TYR A 15 -5.16 -0.40 -4.12
N VAL A 16 -4.21 -0.60 -3.20
CA VAL A 16 -4.37 -0.12 -1.82
C VAL A 16 -4.46 1.41 -1.78
N ARG A 17 -3.62 2.11 -2.55
CA ARG A 17 -3.65 3.57 -2.61
C ARG A 17 -5.01 4.09 -3.08
N GLU A 18 -5.55 3.55 -4.17
CA GLU A 18 -6.85 3.95 -4.70
C GLU A 18 -7.98 3.75 -3.69
N ARG A 19 -7.92 2.71 -2.86
CA ARG A 19 -8.89 2.47 -1.79
C ARG A 19 -8.75 3.48 -0.63
N ILE A 20 -7.52 3.87 -0.31
CA ILE A 20 -7.27 4.95 0.66
C ILE A 20 -7.78 6.29 0.10
N GLU A 21 -7.47 6.60 -1.16
CA GLU A 21 -7.85 7.85 -1.83
C GLU A 21 -9.35 7.98 -2.05
N SER A 22 -10.04 6.87 -2.36
CA SER A 22 -11.50 6.82 -2.48
C SER A 22 -12.22 6.91 -1.13
N GLY A 23 -11.49 6.77 -0.02
CA GLY A 23 -12.04 6.78 1.34
C GLY A 23 -12.67 5.46 1.77
N GLU A 24 -12.47 4.38 1.01
CA GLU A 24 -12.81 3.03 1.47
C GLU A 24 -11.98 2.61 2.68
N LEU A 25 -10.71 3.03 2.72
CA LEU A 25 -9.81 2.81 3.85
C LEU A 25 -9.53 4.14 4.54
N ALA A 26 -10.02 4.27 5.77
CA ALA A 26 -9.81 5.49 6.55
C ALA A 26 -8.36 5.59 7.09
N PRO A 27 -7.83 6.81 7.28
CA PRO A 27 -6.59 7.01 8.01
C PRO A 27 -6.64 6.37 9.41
N GLY A 28 -5.60 5.62 9.78
CA GLY A 28 -5.57 4.83 11.02
C GLY A 28 -6.29 3.49 10.95
N GLU A 29 -6.95 3.16 9.83
CA GLU A 29 -7.58 1.85 9.64
C GLU A 29 -6.53 0.77 9.37
N LYS A 30 -6.82 -0.47 9.81
CA LYS A 30 -5.92 -1.59 9.61
C LYS A 30 -5.98 -2.08 8.16
N LEU A 31 -4.82 -2.18 7.52
CA LEU A 31 -4.72 -2.76 6.19
C LEU A 31 -5.12 -4.25 6.19
N PRO A 32 -5.59 -4.77 5.03
CA PRO A 32 -5.77 -6.20 4.85
C PRO A 32 -4.46 -6.93 5.15
N SER A 33 -4.54 -8.03 5.90
CA SER A 33 -3.35 -8.75 6.33
C SER A 33 -2.59 -9.31 5.12
N THR A 34 -1.28 -9.53 5.29
CA THR A 34 -0.44 -10.09 4.22
C THR A 34 -1.01 -11.40 3.66
N ALA A 35 -1.61 -12.25 4.48
CA ALA A 35 -2.30 -13.46 4.03
C ALA A 35 -3.49 -13.16 3.10
N GLN A 36 -4.29 -12.15 3.44
CA GLN A 36 -5.46 -11.71 2.70
C GLN A 36 -5.06 -11.15 1.34
N LEU A 37 -4.08 -10.24 1.30
CA LEU A 37 -3.55 -9.67 0.05
C LEU A 37 -2.93 -10.74 -0.86
N LYS A 38 -2.32 -11.78 -0.29
CA LYS A 38 -1.82 -12.93 -1.07
C LYS A 38 -2.95 -13.73 -1.70
N GLU A 39 -4.01 -13.99 -0.95
CA GLU A 39 -5.15 -14.80 -1.41
C GLU A 39 -5.96 -14.04 -2.47
N GLU A 40 -6.26 -12.77 -2.22
CA GLU A 40 -7.05 -11.91 -3.11
C GLU A 40 -6.34 -11.64 -4.45
N HIS A 41 -5.03 -11.40 -4.42
CA HIS A 41 -4.27 -11.07 -5.65
C HIS A 41 -3.42 -12.23 -6.18
N GLY A 42 -3.42 -13.40 -5.53
CA GLY A 42 -2.61 -14.55 -5.94
C GLY A 42 -1.11 -14.26 -6.01
N VAL A 43 -0.59 -13.45 -5.06
CA VAL A 43 0.81 -12.99 -5.05
C VAL A 43 1.64 -13.66 -3.97
N SER A 44 2.97 -13.67 -4.16
CA SER A 44 3.90 -14.18 -3.15
C SER A 44 4.07 -13.20 -1.98
N GLN A 45 4.45 -13.70 -0.81
CA GLN A 45 4.70 -12.87 0.38
C GLN A 45 5.75 -11.76 0.13
N THR A 46 6.78 -12.06 -0.67
CA THR A 46 7.79 -11.07 -1.08
C THR A 46 7.18 -9.89 -1.83
N VAL A 47 6.20 -10.16 -2.70
CA VAL A 47 5.49 -9.13 -3.49
C VAL A 47 4.66 -8.25 -2.57
N VAL A 48 3.91 -8.85 -1.64
CA VAL A 48 3.13 -8.09 -0.64
C VAL A 48 4.04 -7.24 0.23
N ARG A 49 5.16 -7.82 0.70
CA ARG A 49 6.13 -7.08 1.51
C ARG A 49 6.74 -5.90 0.75
N GLN A 50 7.03 -6.06 -0.54
CA GLN A 50 7.52 -4.94 -1.36
C GLN A 50 6.45 -3.86 -1.55
N ALA A 51 5.20 -4.25 -1.81
CA ALA A 51 4.09 -3.29 -1.93
C ALA A 51 3.93 -2.47 -0.65
N ILE A 52 3.90 -3.14 0.52
CA ILE A 52 3.85 -2.50 1.83
C ILE A 52 5.04 -1.56 2.03
N LEU A 53 6.27 -2.01 1.74
CA LEU A 53 7.46 -1.16 1.89
C LEU A 53 7.37 0.10 1.05
N VAL A 54 6.91 0.00 -0.20
CA VAL A 54 6.75 1.17 -1.07
C VAL A 54 5.66 2.10 -0.55
N LEU A 55 4.52 1.57 -0.12
CA LEU A 55 3.45 2.36 0.50
C LEU A 55 3.94 3.06 1.78
N GLN A 56 4.75 2.39 2.60
CA GLN A 56 5.36 2.99 3.78
C GLN A 56 6.34 4.10 3.42
N MET A 57 7.22 3.88 2.44
CA MET A 57 8.16 4.91 1.97
C MET A 57 7.45 6.13 1.39
N GLN A 58 6.28 5.93 0.77
CA GLN A 58 5.46 7.01 0.25
C GLN A 58 4.61 7.69 1.33
N GLY A 59 4.52 7.12 2.54
CA GLY A 59 3.72 7.67 3.64
C GLY A 59 2.24 7.30 3.60
N TRP A 60 1.81 6.38 2.73
CA TRP A 60 0.40 5.96 2.67
C TRP A 60 0.01 5.03 3.82
N VAL A 61 0.96 4.26 4.34
CA VAL A 61 0.72 3.25 5.38
C VAL A 61 1.85 3.25 6.40
N GLU A 62 1.55 2.82 7.61
CA GLU A 62 2.49 2.70 8.72
C GLU A 62 2.47 1.28 9.30
N GLY A 63 3.64 0.73 9.59
CA GLY A 63 3.77 -0.61 10.11
C GLY A 63 3.92 -0.58 11.62
N VAL A 64 2.98 -1.18 12.33
CA VAL A 64 3.01 -1.30 13.79
C VAL A 64 3.53 -2.69 14.16
N HIS A 65 4.70 -2.72 14.82
CA HIS A 65 5.35 -3.95 15.22
C HIS A 65 4.41 -4.83 16.08
N GLY A 66 4.23 -6.09 15.68
CA GLY A 66 3.37 -7.06 16.39
C GLY A 66 1.86 -6.91 16.16
N VAL A 67 1.40 -5.85 15.49
CA VAL A 67 -0.05 -5.59 15.30
C VAL A 67 -0.47 -5.68 13.83
N GLY A 68 0.36 -5.19 12.92
CA GLY A 68 0.09 -5.22 11.48
C GLY A 68 0.47 -3.93 10.77
N VAL A 69 -0.16 -3.68 9.63
CA VAL A 69 0.01 -2.45 8.85
C VAL A 69 -1.28 -1.67 8.93
N PHE A 70 -1.17 -0.35 9.05
CA PHE A 70 -2.28 0.59 9.17
C PHE A 70 -2.15 1.66 8.11
N VAL A 71 -3.25 2.26 7.67
CA VAL A 71 -3.22 3.46 6.84
C VAL A 71 -2.61 4.59 7.65
N ALA A 72 -1.70 5.36 7.06
CA ALA A 72 -1.09 6.49 7.75
C ALA A 72 -2.18 7.50 8.16
N GLU A 73 -2.08 8.05 9.37
CA GLU A 73 -3.02 9.10 9.81
C GLU A 73 -2.90 10.36 8.95
N GLN A 74 -1.69 10.63 8.47
CA GLN A 74 -1.40 11.77 7.59
C GLN A 74 -1.05 11.26 6.20
N LEU A 75 -2.05 11.24 5.32
CA LEU A 75 -1.87 10.82 3.94
C LEU A 75 -0.98 11.82 3.18
N PRO A 76 -0.02 11.34 2.38
CA PRO A 76 0.79 12.19 1.53
C PRO A 76 -0.12 12.88 0.50
N ASP A 77 0.24 14.11 0.11
CA ASP A 77 -0.44 14.75 -1.00
C ASP A 77 -0.24 13.87 -2.24
N ALA A 78 -1.34 13.32 -2.77
CA ALA A 78 -1.27 12.45 -3.93
C ALA A 78 -0.52 13.20 -5.05
N PRO A 79 0.48 12.60 -5.72
CA PRO A 79 1.38 13.29 -6.66
C PRO A 79 0.71 13.83 -7.94
N GLY A 80 -0.61 14.05 -7.95
CA GLY A 80 -1.37 14.72 -9.01
C GLY A 80 -2.39 15.75 -8.52
N ARG A 81 -2.41 16.15 -7.23
CA ARG A 81 -3.33 17.20 -6.75
C ARG A 81 -2.71 18.60 -6.72
N SER A 82 -1.38 18.69 -6.72
CA SER A 82 -0.62 19.95 -6.74
C SER A 82 -0.22 20.35 -8.17
N ASP A 83 -1.25 20.59 -8.99
CA ASP A 83 -1.17 21.19 -10.33
C ASP A 83 -2.49 21.94 -10.52
N ARG A 84 -2.61 23.11 -9.89
CA ARG A 84 -3.69 24.06 -10.15
C ARG A 84 -3.20 25.48 -10.03
#